data_AF-A0A424MNE1-F1
#
_entry.id   AF-A0A424MNE1-F1
#
_cell.length_a   1.000
_cell.length_b   1.000
_cell.length_c   1.000
_cell.angle_alpha   90.00
_cell.angle_beta   90.00
_cell.angle_gamma   90.00
#
_symmetry.space_group_name_H-M   'P 1'
#
loop_
_entity.id
_entity.type
_entity.pdbx_description
1 polymer ?
#
loop_
_entity_poly.entity_id
_entity_poly.type
_entity_poly.pdbx_seq_one_letter_code
_entity_poly.pdbx_strand_id
1 'polypeptide(L)'
;MEFKFKQEVAETLGLNNAVLLEYIKCADLHKCKIESILKDLTFWDENELMTVLIDLNVKGLIELDTEKKIVSLSTVSSKIKLQTPKKIKKSNMASDWSPSIEVLEILVRSGMNEAFVKELIPEFVIYWSERPDVLISYNSKFIEHARLKWAQYNAEVDTKKSPTVINNAWVPSDDCIDIIKMTGIDVEFAEKYLPEFILYWKEDGRAFTSWDIKFLDFIKKKWNFNIEHSSNGNKEEFDFYDPYKETVGSPDKSNSDTLTNLREKYKI
;
A
#
# COMPACT_ATOMS: atom_id res chain seq x y z
N MET A 1 6.87 35.81 -13.06
CA MET A 1 5.98 36.21 -11.96
C MET A 1 6.61 35.68 -10.69
N GLU A 2 6.92 36.52 -9.71
CA GLU A 2 7.52 36.06 -8.44
C GLU A 2 6.38 35.72 -7.48
N PHE A 3 6.19 34.43 -7.17
CA PHE A 3 5.15 33.98 -6.23
C PHE A 3 5.68 34.05 -4.80
N LYS A 4 5.02 34.82 -3.94
CA LYS A 4 5.37 34.95 -2.52
C LYS A 4 4.15 34.62 -1.68
N PHE A 5 4.21 33.53 -0.93
CA PHE A 5 3.19 33.20 0.07
C PHE A 5 3.82 33.28 1.47
N LYS A 6 2.99 33.50 2.49
CA LYS A 6 3.44 33.55 3.89
C LYS A 6 3.74 32.15 4.40
N GLN A 7 4.84 31.98 5.13
CA GLN A 7 5.21 30.70 5.75
C GLN A 7 4.11 30.14 6.65
N GLU A 8 3.47 30.99 7.45
CA GLU A 8 2.36 30.63 8.33
C GLU A 8 1.21 29.92 7.61
N VAL A 9 0.93 30.30 6.36
CA VAL A 9 -0.13 29.72 5.52
C VAL A 9 0.26 28.32 5.04
N ALA A 10 1.53 28.12 4.70
CA ALA A 10 2.04 26.79 4.34
C ALA A 10 2.13 25.85 5.54
N GLU A 11 2.39 26.35 6.74
CA GLU A 11 2.38 25.54 7.97
C GLU A 11 0.97 25.08 8.34
N THR A 12 -0.07 25.89 8.11
CA THR A 12 -1.46 25.53 8.45
C THR A 12 -2.18 24.76 7.35
N LEU A 13 -1.95 25.10 6.09
CA LEU A 13 -2.66 24.51 4.96
C LEU A 13 -1.84 23.44 4.25
N GLY A 14 -0.53 23.42 4.43
CA GLY A 14 0.38 22.63 3.61
C GLY A 14 0.87 23.42 2.39
N LEU A 15 2.07 23.06 1.91
CA LEU A 15 2.78 23.77 0.84
C LEU A 15 1.94 23.87 -0.44
N ASN A 16 1.33 22.76 -0.87
CA ASN A 16 0.56 22.70 -2.11
C ASN A 16 -0.67 23.62 -2.05
N ASN A 17 -1.37 23.61 -0.93
CA ASN A 17 -2.54 24.46 -0.70
C ASN A 17 -2.14 25.94 -0.66
N ALA A 18 -1.02 26.28 -0.02
CA ALA A 18 -0.54 27.66 0.06
C ALA A 18 -0.14 28.21 -1.32
N VAL A 19 0.55 27.42 -2.13
CA VAL A 19 0.95 27.80 -3.50
C VAL A 19 -0.29 28.01 -4.38
N LEU A 20 -1.26 27.08 -4.35
CA LEU A 20 -2.47 27.19 -5.16
C LEU A 20 -3.35 28.37 -4.73
N LEU A 21 -3.50 28.57 -3.42
CA LEU A 21 -4.28 29.69 -2.88
C LEU A 21 -3.67 31.03 -3.28
N GLU A 22 -2.35 31.17 -3.19
CA GLU A 22 -1.66 32.40 -3.61
C GLU A 22 -1.77 32.62 -5.11
N TYR A 23 -1.69 31.55 -5.92
CA TYR A 23 -1.92 31.62 -7.35
C TYR A 23 -3.32 32.18 -7.69
N ILE A 24 -4.36 31.60 -7.08
CA ILE A 24 -5.75 32.02 -7.28
C ILE A 24 -5.96 33.46 -6.84
N LYS A 25 -5.28 33.89 -5.77
CA LYS A 25 -5.33 35.26 -5.25
C LYS A 25 -4.62 36.26 -6.16
N CYS A 26 -3.43 35.92 -6.67
CA CYS A 26 -2.69 36.76 -7.62
C CYS A 26 -3.37 36.85 -8.99
N ALA A 27 -4.13 35.83 -9.37
CA ALA A 27 -4.86 35.82 -10.63
C ALA A 27 -5.98 36.87 -10.67
N ASP A 28 -6.41 37.43 -9.53
CA ASP A 28 -7.40 38.53 -9.35
C ASP A 28 -8.73 38.36 -10.12
N LEU A 29 -8.93 37.20 -10.74
CA LEU A 29 -10.13 36.85 -11.43
C LEU A 29 -11.05 36.18 -10.43
N HIS A 30 -12.16 36.85 -10.17
CA HIS A 30 -13.33 36.29 -9.51
C HIS A 30 -13.74 34.89 -10.02
N LYS A 31 -13.20 34.40 -11.16
CA LYS A 31 -13.36 33.05 -11.73
C LYS A 31 -12.14 32.65 -12.58
N CYS A 32 -11.45 31.57 -12.21
CA CYS A 32 -10.36 30.95 -12.96
C CYS A 32 -10.77 29.59 -13.50
N LYS A 33 -10.46 29.28 -14.76
CA LYS A 33 -10.68 27.94 -15.32
C LYS A 33 -9.56 27.00 -14.89
N ILE A 34 -9.89 25.76 -14.54
CA ILE A 34 -8.91 24.73 -14.14
C ILE A 34 -7.93 24.44 -15.28
N GLU A 35 -8.35 24.52 -16.54
CA GLU A 35 -7.46 24.34 -17.69
C GLU A 35 -6.41 25.44 -17.83
N SER A 36 -6.69 26.65 -17.34
CA SER A 36 -5.69 27.72 -17.29
C SER A 36 -4.68 27.46 -16.18
N ILE A 37 -5.15 26.99 -15.01
CA ILE A 37 -4.28 26.63 -13.89
C ILE A 37 -3.33 25.49 -14.27
N LEU A 38 -3.80 24.46 -14.97
CA LEU A 38 -2.95 23.35 -15.45
C LEU A 38 -1.90 23.79 -16.50
N LYS A 39 -2.19 24.83 -17.29
CA LYS A 39 -1.22 25.39 -18.25
C LYS A 39 -0.15 26.21 -17.56
N ASP A 40 -0.52 26.95 -16.52
CA ASP A 40 0.38 27.87 -15.82
C ASP A 40 1.17 27.16 -14.70
N LEU A 41 0.59 26.11 -14.11
CA LEU A 41 1.17 25.28 -13.05
C LEU A 41 1.32 23.84 -13.54
N THR A 42 2.31 23.61 -14.40
CA THR A 42 2.58 22.29 -15.01
C THR A 42 3.15 21.24 -14.07
N PHE A 43 3.27 21.55 -12.77
CA PHE A 43 3.84 20.65 -11.77
C PHE A 43 2.81 19.78 -11.06
N TRP A 44 1.50 20.03 -11.27
CA TRP A 44 0.42 19.17 -10.80
C TRP A 44 -0.27 18.49 -11.98
N ASP A 45 -0.69 17.23 -11.76
CA ASP A 45 -1.64 16.59 -12.65
C ASP A 45 -3.10 17.01 -12.32
N GLU A 46 -4.05 16.63 -13.17
CA GLU A 46 -5.47 17.00 -12.96
C GLU A 46 -6.03 16.44 -11.65
N ASN A 47 -5.59 15.25 -11.20
CA ASN A 47 -6.08 14.61 -9.98
C ASN A 47 -5.52 15.26 -8.71
N GLU A 48 -4.22 15.56 -8.72
CA GLU A 48 -3.51 16.27 -7.66
C GLU A 48 -4.08 17.68 -7.49
N LEU A 49 -4.23 18.42 -8.60
CA LEU A 49 -4.82 19.75 -8.58
C LEU A 49 -6.25 19.72 -8.04
N MET A 50 -7.06 18.75 -8.47
CA MET A 50 -8.42 18.58 -7.96
C MET A 50 -8.46 18.26 -6.46
N THR A 51 -7.51 17.46 -5.97
CA THR A 51 -7.41 17.14 -4.53
C THR A 51 -7.12 18.39 -3.70
N VAL A 52 -6.17 19.22 -4.14
CA VAL A 52 -5.79 20.49 -3.50
C VAL A 52 -6.95 21.50 -3.56
N LEU A 53 -7.65 21.58 -4.71
CA LEU A 53 -8.84 22.43 -4.86
C LEU A 53 -10.00 22.01 -3.97
N ILE A 54 -10.25 20.70 -3.84
CA ILE A 54 -11.28 20.18 -2.96
C ILE A 54 -10.95 20.51 -1.50
N ASP A 55 -9.70 20.34 -1.09
CA ASP A 55 -9.27 20.63 0.28
C ASP A 55 -9.40 22.13 0.62
N LEU A 56 -8.98 23.02 -0.29
CA LEU A 56 -9.17 24.47 -0.12
C LEU A 56 -10.66 24.88 -0.10
N ASN A 57 -11.51 24.20 -0.87
CA ASN A 57 -12.96 24.43 -0.88
C ASN A 57 -13.61 23.95 0.42
N VAL A 58 -13.18 22.80 0.95
CA VAL A 58 -13.62 22.30 2.28
C VAL A 58 -13.21 23.27 3.39
N LYS A 59 -12.04 23.88 3.29
CA LYS A 59 -11.56 24.92 4.21
C LYS A 59 -12.24 26.28 4.00
N GLY A 60 -13.10 26.42 3.00
CA GLY A 60 -13.90 27.62 2.74
C GLY A 60 -13.11 28.81 2.18
N LEU A 61 -11.89 28.56 1.68
CA LEU A 61 -11.00 29.59 1.14
C LEU A 61 -11.29 29.89 -0.33
N ILE A 62 -11.79 28.90 -1.06
CA ILE A 62 -12.16 28.99 -2.48
C ILE A 62 -13.52 28.36 -2.70
N GLU A 63 -14.16 28.71 -3.81
CA GLU A 63 -15.40 28.11 -4.31
C GLU A 63 -15.09 27.37 -5.60
N LEU A 64 -15.38 26.06 -5.63
CA LEU A 64 -15.09 25.16 -6.75
C LEU A 64 -16.39 24.73 -7.45
N ASP A 65 -16.54 25.13 -8.72
CA ASP A 65 -17.58 24.62 -9.62
C ASP A 65 -17.02 23.44 -10.43
N THR A 66 -17.38 22.23 -10.03
CA THR A 66 -16.94 20.99 -10.67
C THR A 66 -17.61 20.73 -12.03
N GLU A 67 -18.77 21.33 -12.30
CA GLU A 67 -19.46 21.17 -13.59
C GLU A 67 -18.84 22.07 -14.66
N LYS A 68 -18.44 23.28 -14.27
CA LYS A 68 -17.85 24.26 -15.19
C LYS A 68 -16.32 24.26 -15.15
N LYS A 69 -15.70 23.46 -14.28
CA LYS A 69 -14.26 23.44 -14.02
C LYS A 69 -13.72 24.85 -13.73
N ILE A 70 -14.40 25.58 -12.85
CA ILE A 70 -14.06 26.96 -12.48
C ILE A 70 -13.80 27.05 -10.97
N VAL A 71 -12.83 27.87 -10.60
CA VAL A 71 -12.44 28.17 -9.22
C VAL A 71 -12.55 29.66 -8.97
N SER A 72 -13.13 30.08 -7.84
CA SER A 72 -13.27 31.48 -7.46
C SER A 72 -12.82 31.73 -6.02
N LEU A 73 -12.28 32.92 -5.74
CA LEU A 73 -11.91 33.32 -4.38
C LEU A 73 -13.17 33.62 -3.56
N SER A 74 -13.21 33.16 -2.31
CA SER A 74 -14.34 33.38 -1.39
C SER A 74 -14.49 34.87 -1.07
N THR A 75 -15.41 35.57 -1.73
CA THR A 75 -15.70 36.97 -1.48
C THR A 75 -16.64 37.12 -0.29
N VAL A 76 -16.13 37.67 0.81
CA VAL A 76 -16.82 38.14 2.02
C VAL A 76 -16.93 37.13 3.19
N SER A 77 -16.17 37.44 4.23
CA SER A 77 -16.36 36.99 5.62
C SER A 77 -17.72 37.46 6.14
N SER A 78 -18.74 36.58 6.16
CA SER A 78 -19.80 36.53 7.18
C SER A 78 -20.89 35.50 6.84
N LYS A 79 -21.16 34.64 7.82
CA LYS A 79 -22.35 33.77 7.96
C LYS A 79 -22.46 32.62 6.96
N ILE A 80 -21.96 31.47 7.41
CA ILE A 80 -22.58 30.14 7.31
C ILE A 80 -23.85 30.14 6.45
N LYS A 81 -23.67 29.99 5.15
CA LYS A 81 -24.60 29.27 4.29
C LYS A 81 -23.76 28.20 3.62
N LEU A 82 -23.78 27.05 4.27
CA LEU A 82 -23.19 25.79 3.82
C LEU A 82 -23.83 25.42 2.49
N GLN A 83 -23.36 25.99 1.38
CA GLN A 83 -23.65 25.45 0.06
C GLN A 83 -22.64 24.34 -0.16
N THR A 84 -23.07 23.15 0.25
CA THR A 84 -22.32 21.91 0.11
C THR A 84 -21.96 21.70 -1.37
N PRO A 85 -20.73 21.24 -1.69
CA PRO A 85 -20.52 20.49 -2.93
C PRO A 85 -21.61 19.43 -3.03
N LYS A 86 -22.17 19.17 -4.23
CA LYS A 86 -23.25 18.18 -4.47
C LYS A 86 -23.17 17.08 -3.42
N LYS A 87 -24.12 17.09 -2.47
CA LYS A 87 -24.14 16.25 -1.26
C LYS A 87 -23.42 14.94 -1.53
N ILE A 88 -22.19 14.78 -1.03
CA ILE A 88 -21.82 13.49 -0.46
C ILE A 88 -22.85 13.34 0.65
N LYS A 89 -23.88 12.53 0.39
CA LYS A 89 -24.95 12.32 1.35
C LYS A 89 -24.28 11.82 2.63
N LYS A 90 -24.25 12.69 3.64
CA LYS A 90 -24.03 12.30 5.03
C LYS A 90 -25.22 11.43 5.40
N SER A 91 -25.03 10.14 5.29
CA SER A 91 -26.02 9.14 5.64
C SER A 91 -25.28 7.99 6.29
N ASN A 92 -25.72 7.60 7.48
CA ASN A 92 -25.56 6.23 7.92
C ASN A 92 -25.91 5.31 6.74
N MET A 93 -25.14 4.25 6.56
CA MET A 93 -25.40 3.26 5.53
C MET A 93 -26.87 2.82 5.63
N ALA A 94 -27.63 2.97 4.55
CA ALA A 94 -28.97 2.44 4.50
C ALA A 94 -28.88 0.91 4.47
N SER A 95 -29.77 0.21 5.18
CA SER A 95 -29.73 -1.26 5.28
C SER A 95 -29.96 -1.99 3.95
N ASP A 96 -30.42 -1.27 2.93
CA ASP A 96 -30.64 -1.70 1.55
C ASP A 96 -29.52 -1.26 0.59
N TRP A 97 -28.41 -0.74 1.12
CA TRP A 97 -27.30 -0.28 0.29
C TRP A 97 -26.68 -1.42 -0.53
N SER A 98 -26.37 -1.12 -1.78
CA SER A 98 -25.61 -1.99 -2.68
C SER A 98 -24.57 -1.19 -3.46
N PRO A 99 -23.43 -1.81 -3.82
CA PRO A 99 -22.42 -1.16 -4.65
C PRO A 99 -22.98 -0.85 -6.04
N SER A 100 -22.47 0.21 -6.67
CA SER A 100 -22.85 0.51 -8.07
C SER A 100 -22.38 -0.59 -9.02
N ILE A 101 -23.07 -0.72 -10.16
CA ILE A 101 -22.73 -1.68 -11.22
C ILE A 101 -21.26 -1.55 -11.65
N GLU A 102 -20.75 -0.32 -11.73
CA GLU A 102 -19.36 0.00 -12.07
C GLU A 102 -18.37 -0.58 -11.05
N VAL A 103 -18.70 -0.53 -9.76
CA VAL A 103 -17.84 -1.11 -8.71
C VAL A 103 -17.78 -2.63 -8.83
N LEU A 104 -18.91 -3.28 -9.08
CA LEU A 104 -18.96 -4.72 -9.32
C LEU A 104 -18.12 -5.10 -10.55
N GLU A 105 -18.26 -4.36 -11.65
CA GLU A 105 -17.49 -4.58 -12.87
C GLU A 105 -15.99 -4.41 -12.65
N ILE A 106 -15.56 -3.36 -11.92
CA ILE A 106 -14.16 -3.14 -11.56
C ILE A 106 -13.60 -4.32 -10.75
N LEU A 107 -14.35 -4.83 -9.77
CA LEU A 107 -13.90 -5.93 -8.92
C LEU A 107 -13.82 -7.25 -9.70
N VAL A 108 -14.81 -7.55 -10.54
CA VAL A 108 -14.78 -8.74 -11.40
C VAL A 108 -13.65 -8.65 -12.42
N ARG A 109 -13.44 -7.50 -13.05
CA ARG A 109 -12.33 -7.28 -13.99
C ARG A 109 -10.96 -7.42 -13.32
N SER A 110 -10.87 -7.15 -12.02
CA SER A 110 -9.64 -7.38 -11.24
C SER A 110 -9.37 -8.85 -10.90
N GLY A 111 -10.21 -9.77 -11.39
CA GLY A 111 -10.04 -11.22 -11.20
C GLY A 111 -10.77 -11.80 -9.99
N MET A 112 -11.62 -11.02 -9.31
CA MET A 112 -12.45 -11.53 -8.20
C MET A 112 -13.67 -12.28 -8.74
N ASN A 113 -14.07 -13.36 -8.05
CA ASN A 113 -15.31 -14.06 -8.38
C ASN A 113 -16.53 -13.20 -7.99
N GLU A 114 -17.50 -13.06 -8.90
CA GLU A 114 -18.74 -12.30 -8.65
C GLU A 114 -19.53 -12.82 -7.44
N ALA A 115 -19.56 -14.14 -7.22
CA ALA A 115 -20.22 -14.74 -6.07
C ALA A 115 -19.58 -14.29 -4.74
N PHE A 116 -18.25 -14.27 -4.69
CA PHE A 116 -17.49 -13.79 -3.53
C PHE A 116 -17.79 -12.31 -3.24
N VAL A 117 -17.82 -11.47 -4.27
CA VAL A 117 -18.14 -10.04 -4.11
C VAL A 117 -19.57 -9.86 -3.56
N LYS A 118 -20.55 -10.66 -4.04
CA LYS A 118 -21.93 -10.59 -3.55
C LYS A 118 -22.07 -11.03 -2.09
N GLU A 119 -21.30 -12.03 -1.64
CA GLU A 119 -21.29 -12.47 -0.25
C GLU A 119 -20.76 -11.39 0.71
N LEU A 120 -19.87 -10.51 0.25
CA LEU A 120 -19.32 -9.42 1.08
C LEU A 120 -20.30 -8.26 1.31
N ILE A 121 -21.31 -8.10 0.45
CA ILE A 121 -22.29 -7.00 0.54
C ILE A 121 -23.02 -6.99 1.90
N PRO A 122 -23.67 -8.07 2.35
CA PRO A 122 -24.39 -8.07 3.63
C PRO A 122 -23.47 -7.82 4.82
N GLU A 123 -22.28 -8.42 4.86
CA GLU A 123 -21.28 -8.18 5.92
C GLU A 123 -20.91 -6.70 5.97
N PHE A 124 -20.61 -6.11 4.81
CA PHE A 124 -20.23 -4.72 4.70
C PHE A 124 -21.34 -3.76 5.12
N VAL A 125 -22.59 -4.03 4.71
CA VAL A 125 -23.77 -3.24 5.11
C VAL A 125 -23.96 -3.26 6.62
N ILE A 126 -23.87 -4.43 7.26
CA ILE A 126 -23.99 -4.55 8.73
C ILE A 126 -22.92 -3.70 9.40
N TYR A 127 -21.65 -3.93 9.07
CA TYR A 127 -20.51 -3.27 9.71
C TYR A 127 -20.54 -1.75 9.61
N TRP A 128 -20.93 -1.21 8.45
CA TRP A 128 -20.98 0.24 8.23
C TRP A 128 -22.32 0.87 8.60
N SER A 129 -23.39 0.09 8.81
CA SER A 129 -24.64 0.59 9.38
C SER A 129 -24.53 0.92 10.87
N GLU A 130 -23.63 0.23 11.58
CA GLU A 130 -23.37 0.42 13.01
C GLU A 130 -22.35 1.55 13.29
N ARG A 131 -21.67 2.06 12.27
CA ARG A 131 -20.64 3.09 12.41
C ARG A 131 -21.14 4.48 12.02
N PRO A 132 -20.77 5.53 12.79
CA PRO A 132 -21.11 6.89 12.42
C PRO A 132 -20.26 7.42 11.25
N ASP A 133 -20.94 8.14 10.36
CA ASP A 133 -20.50 9.01 9.25
C ASP A 133 -19.07 8.86 8.70
N VAL A 134 -18.97 8.36 7.46
CA VAL A 134 -17.74 8.33 6.67
C VAL A 134 -17.75 9.46 5.64
N LEU A 135 -16.65 10.22 5.56
CA LEU A 135 -16.46 11.31 4.59
C LEU A 135 -16.20 10.80 3.16
N ILE A 136 -15.88 9.52 3.01
CA ILE A 136 -15.54 8.82 1.77
C ILE A 136 -16.75 8.00 1.29
N SER A 137 -16.93 7.87 -0.03
CA SER A 137 -18.04 7.08 -0.58
C SER A 137 -17.98 5.61 -0.14
N TYR A 138 -19.13 5.04 0.21
CA TYR A 138 -19.22 3.61 0.55
C TYR A 138 -18.79 2.70 -0.60
N ASN A 139 -18.95 3.14 -1.86
CA ASN A 139 -18.41 2.46 -3.04
C ASN A 139 -16.88 2.31 -2.98
N SER A 140 -16.16 3.39 -2.68
CA SER A 140 -14.69 3.35 -2.53
C SER A 140 -14.28 2.47 -1.35
N LYS A 141 -15.00 2.55 -0.23
CA LYS A 141 -14.75 1.70 0.95
C LYS A 141 -15.03 0.23 0.67
N PHE A 142 -16.02 -0.08 -0.16
CA PHE A 142 -16.33 -1.44 -0.55
C PHE A 142 -15.25 -2.03 -1.46
N ILE A 143 -14.69 -1.25 -2.39
CA ILE A 143 -13.55 -1.70 -3.20
C ILE A 143 -12.35 -2.05 -2.31
N GLU A 144 -12.00 -1.18 -1.35
CA GLU A 144 -10.92 -1.44 -0.40
C GLU A 144 -11.19 -2.71 0.41
N HIS A 145 -12.41 -2.86 0.94
CA HIS A 145 -12.82 -4.00 1.73
C HIS A 145 -12.78 -5.31 0.94
N ALA A 146 -13.31 -5.31 -0.29
CA ALA A 146 -13.30 -6.45 -1.18
C ALA A 146 -11.88 -6.88 -1.55
N ARG A 147 -10.97 -5.93 -1.84
CA ARG A 147 -9.56 -6.23 -2.09
C ARG A 147 -8.88 -6.87 -0.88
N LEU A 148 -9.11 -6.33 0.31
CA LEU A 148 -8.53 -6.88 1.54
C LEU A 148 -9.04 -8.30 1.81
N LYS A 149 -10.35 -8.51 1.73
CA LYS A 149 -10.99 -9.82 1.90
C LYS A 149 -10.57 -10.82 0.82
N TRP A 150 -10.37 -10.36 -0.42
CA TRP A 150 -9.89 -11.21 -1.50
C TRP A 150 -8.43 -11.65 -1.30
N ALA A 151 -7.56 -10.73 -0.87
CA ALA A 151 -6.19 -11.07 -0.51
C ALA A 151 -6.15 -12.09 0.65
N GLN A 152 -7.00 -11.90 1.66
CA GLN A 152 -7.16 -12.86 2.76
C GLN A 152 -7.72 -14.19 2.27
N TYR A 153 -8.73 -14.19 1.40
CA TYR A 153 -9.30 -15.40 0.83
C TYR A 153 -8.26 -16.18 0.02
N ASN A 154 -7.43 -15.53 -0.78
CA ASN A 154 -6.35 -16.20 -1.51
C ASN A 154 -5.30 -16.80 -0.56
N ALA A 155 -4.88 -16.04 0.45
CA ALA A 155 -3.99 -16.55 1.50
C ALA A 155 -4.63 -17.69 2.31
N GLU A 156 -5.94 -17.64 2.56
CA GLU A 156 -6.72 -18.68 3.19
C GLU A 156 -6.89 -19.90 2.29
N VAL A 157 -7.07 -19.74 0.97
CA VAL A 157 -7.14 -20.84 0.02
C VAL A 157 -5.80 -21.55 -0.06
N ASP A 158 -4.69 -20.80 -0.04
CA ASP A 158 -3.35 -21.36 0.04
C ASP A 158 -3.07 -22.06 1.38
N THR A 159 -3.65 -21.59 2.48
CA THR A 159 -3.50 -22.21 3.81
C THR A 159 -4.55 -23.28 4.14
N LYS A 160 -5.70 -23.30 3.45
CA LYS A 160 -6.78 -24.32 3.53
C LYS A 160 -6.49 -25.56 2.68
N LYS A 161 -5.42 -25.57 1.89
CA LYS A 161 -4.83 -26.83 1.42
C LYS A 161 -4.51 -27.65 2.67
N SER A 162 -5.20 -28.77 2.84
CA SER A 162 -4.92 -29.70 3.94
C SER A 162 -3.41 -29.99 3.93
N PRO A 163 -2.75 -30.02 5.10
CA PRO A 163 -1.34 -30.35 5.15
C PRO A 163 -1.13 -31.67 4.40
N THR A 164 -0.32 -31.63 3.34
CA THR A 164 0.03 -32.82 2.56
C THR A 164 1.47 -33.21 2.85
N VAL A 165 1.73 -34.51 2.93
CA VAL A 165 3.10 -35.04 2.87
C VAL A 165 3.65 -34.85 1.46
N ILE A 166 4.98 -34.69 1.33
CA ILE A 166 5.59 -34.46 0.02
C ILE A 166 5.44 -35.70 -0.87
N ASN A 167 5.08 -35.48 -2.13
CA ASN A 167 5.00 -36.56 -3.12
C ASN A 167 6.38 -36.78 -3.76
N ASN A 168 6.72 -38.04 -4.07
CA ASN A 168 7.91 -38.41 -4.83
C ASN A 168 8.02 -37.74 -6.21
N ALA A 169 6.88 -37.45 -6.83
CA ALA A 169 6.79 -36.75 -8.11
C ALA A 169 6.45 -35.26 -7.94
N TRP A 170 6.61 -34.71 -6.73
CA TRP A 170 6.34 -33.31 -6.48
C TRP A 170 7.33 -32.44 -7.26
N VAL A 171 6.81 -31.40 -7.91
CA VAL A 171 7.57 -30.39 -8.62
C VAL A 171 7.12 -29.01 -8.14
N PRO A 172 8.04 -28.03 -8.05
CA PRO A 172 7.67 -26.65 -7.73
C PRO A 172 6.75 -26.08 -8.81
N SER A 173 5.85 -25.18 -8.41
CA SER A 173 5.02 -24.43 -9.37
C SER A 173 5.85 -23.47 -10.24
N ASP A 174 5.31 -23.08 -11.40
CA ASP A 174 5.96 -22.09 -12.27
C ASP A 174 6.24 -20.77 -11.53
N ASP A 175 5.29 -20.33 -10.69
CA ASP A 175 5.44 -19.15 -9.83
C ASP A 175 6.62 -19.31 -8.85
N CYS A 176 6.79 -20.50 -8.26
CA CYS A 176 7.92 -20.80 -7.39
C CYS A 176 9.26 -20.66 -8.13
N ILE A 177 9.35 -21.20 -9.35
CA ILE A 177 10.54 -21.10 -10.18
C ILE A 177 10.83 -19.65 -10.59
N ASP A 178 9.81 -18.87 -10.93
CA ASP A 178 9.99 -17.46 -11.29
C ASP A 178 10.46 -16.62 -10.11
N ILE A 179 9.97 -16.89 -8.90
CA ILE A 179 10.48 -16.26 -7.67
C ILE A 179 11.97 -16.62 -7.48
N ILE A 180 12.38 -17.87 -7.71
CA ILE A 180 13.80 -18.28 -7.62
C ILE A 180 14.65 -17.47 -8.59
N LYS A 181 14.22 -17.33 -9.85
CA LYS A 181 14.93 -16.51 -10.86
C LYS A 181 15.03 -15.05 -10.42
N MET A 182 13.94 -14.47 -9.90
CA MET A 182 13.93 -13.08 -9.42
C MET A 182 14.91 -12.84 -8.27
N THR A 183 15.19 -13.86 -7.46
CA THR A 183 16.17 -13.78 -6.36
C THR A 183 17.64 -13.87 -6.83
N GLY A 184 17.87 -14.04 -8.13
CA GLY A 184 19.22 -14.19 -8.70
C GLY A 184 19.82 -15.58 -8.52
N ILE A 185 19.01 -16.57 -8.11
CA ILE A 185 19.42 -17.97 -7.99
C ILE A 185 19.20 -18.65 -9.34
N ASP A 186 20.19 -19.43 -9.79
CA ASP A 186 20.08 -20.19 -11.02
C ASP A 186 19.04 -21.31 -10.92
N VAL A 187 18.25 -21.50 -11.97
CA VAL A 187 17.21 -22.54 -12.02
C VAL A 187 17.85 -23.93 -12.00
N GLU A 188 18.98 -24.11 -12.69
CA GLU A 188 19.73 -25.37 -12.69
C GLU A 188 20.19 -25.75 -11.28
N PHE A 189 20.51 -24.76 -10.44
CA PHE A 189 20.85 -24.98 -9.03
C PHE A 189 19.63 -25.50 -8.27
N ALA A 190 18.45 -24.90 -8.45
CA ALA A 190 17.23 -25.37 -7.80
C ALA A 190 16.87 -26.80 -8.22
N GLU A 191 16.96 -27.12 -9.52
CA GLU A 191 16.70 -28.46 -10.06
C GLU A 191 17.66 -29.51 -9.49
N LYS A 192 18.94 -29.17 -9.33
CA LYS A 192 19.95 -30.06 -8.74
C LYS A 192 19.60 -30.48 -7.31
N TYR A 193 19.02 -29.57 -6.52
CA TYR A 193 18.71 -29.81 -5.10
C TYR A 193 17.26 -30.28 -4.87
N LEU A 194 16.43 -30.34 -5.91
CA LEU A 194 15.06 -30.84 -5.82
C LEU A 194 14.96 -32.29 -5.32
N PRO A 195 15.76 -33.27 -5.81
CA PRO A 195 15.71 -34.63 -5.30
C PRO A 195 16.13 -34.75 -3.83
N GLU A 196 17.11 -33.94 -3.40
CA GLU A 196 17.56 -33.88 -2.00
C GLU A 196 16.42 -33.38 -1.08
N PHE A 197 15.72 -32.32 -1.52
CA PHE A 197 14.57 -31.77 -0.81
C PHE A 197 13.44 -32.79 -0.66
N ILE A 198 13.07 -33.48 -1.75
CA ILE A 198 12.02 -34.51 -1.74
C ILE A 198 12.39 -35.66 -0.80
N LEU A 199 13.65 -36.12 -0.86
CA LEU A 199 14.11 -37.21 0.00
C LEU A 199 14.04 -36.83 1.49
N TYR A 200 14.57 -35.67 1.86
CA TYR A 200 14.58 -35.19 3.24
C TYR A 200 13.16 -35.10 3.82
N TRP A 201 12.24 -34.46 3.11
CA TRP A 201 10.88 -34.26 3.62
C TRP A 201 10.01 -35.51 3.56
N LYS A 202 10.35 -36.46 2.69
CA LYS A 202 9.74 -37.79 2.69
C LYS A 202 10.13 -38.58 3.94
N GLU A 203 11.40 -38.51 4.36
CA GLU A 203 11.87 -39.18 5.57
C GLU A 203 11.38 -38.51 6.85
N ASP A 204 11.29 -37.17 6.88
CA ASP A 204 10.74 -36.42 8.03
C ASP A 204 9.22 -36.64 8.21
N GLY A 205 8.49 -36.90 7.13
CA GLY A 205 7.08 -37.33 7.17
C GLY A 205 6.08 -36.26 7.62
N ARG A 206 6.53 -35.01 7.85
CA ARG A 206 5.65 -33.91 8.18
C ARG A 206 4.85 -33.45 6.96
N ALA A 207 3.66 -32.95 7.26
CA ALA A 207 2.75 -32.41 6.27
C ALA A 207 2.75 -30.87 6.35
N PHE A 208 2.81 -30.20 5.20
CA PHE A 208 2.75 -28.74 5.10
C PHE A 208 1.65 -28.31 4.13
N THR A 209 1.20 -27.07 4.30
CA THR A 209 0.16 -26.44 3.47
C THR A 209 0.70 -26.00 2.10
N SER A 210 1.98 -25.60 2.03
CA SER A 210 2.65 -25.23 0.79
C SER A 210 4.09 -25.74 0.76
N TRP A 211 4.36 -26.67 -0.15
CA TRP A 211 5.70 -27.17 -0.44
C TRP A 211 6.56 -26.16 -1.19
N ASP A 212 5.95 -25.27 -1.98
CA ASP A 212 6.66 -24.19 -2.71
C ASP A 212 7.38 -23.24 -1.75
N ILE A 213 6.71 -22.82 -0.66
CA ILE A 213 7.31 -21.94 0.36
C ILE A 213 8.49 -22.65 1.04
N LYS A 214 8.32 -23.94 1.39
CA LYS A 214 9.39 -24.73 2.00
C LYS A 214 10.57 -24.93 1.07
N PHE A 215 10.31 -25.10 -0.22
CA PHE A 215 11.34 -25.26 -1.23
C PHE A 215 12.11 -23.95 -1.46
N LEU A 216 11.42 -22.81 -1.54
CA LEU A 216 12.05 -21.49 -1.62
C LEU A 216 13.01 -21.24 -0.44
N ASP A 217 12.58 -21.50 0.79
CA ASP A 217 13.41 -21.35 1.97
C ASP A 217 14.63 -22.28 1.96
N PHE A 218 14.43 -23.53 1.51
CA PHE A 218 15.51 -24.52 1.41
C PHE A 218 16.57 -24.11 0.40
N ILE A 219 16.15 -23.71 -0.81
CA ILE A 219 17.06 -23.30 -1.88
C ILE A 219 17.81 -22.02 -1.50
N LYS A 220 17.14 -21.04 -0.90
CA LYS A 220 17.80 -19.81 -0.39
C LYS A 220 18.90 -20.13 0.62
N LYS A 221 18.62 -21.01 1.59
CA LYS A 221 19.62 -21.43 2.59
C LYS A 221 20.79 -22.15 1.94
N LYS A 222 20.52 -23.06 1.00
CA LYS A 222 21.55 -23.82 0.29
C LYS A 222 22.42 -22.92 -0.59
N TRP A 223 21.81 -21.93 -1.25
CA TRP A 223 22.49 -20.94 -2.06
C TRP A 223 23.41 -20.06 -1.23
N ASN A 224 22.91 -19.51 -0.12
CA ASN A 224 23.71 -18.71 0.81
C ASN A 224 24.91 -19.51 1.36
N PHE A 225 24.68 -20.77 1.76
CA PHE A 225 25.76 -21.64 2.21
C PHE A 225 26.79 -21.92 1.11
N ASN A 226 26.35 -22.13 -0.13
CA ASN A 226 27.23 -22.33 -1.28
C ASN A 226 28.06 -21.08 -1.60
N ILE A 227 27.45 -19.89 -1.51
CA ILE A 227 28.17 -18.60 -1.63
C ILE A 227 29.17 -18.45 -0.49
N GLU A 228 28.82 -18.75 0.76
CA GLU A 228 29.76 -18.65 1.88
C GLU A 228 30.96 -19.60 1.74
N HIS A 229 30.75 -20.80 1.18
CA HIS A 229 31.83 -21.75 0.90
C HIS A 229 32.65 -21.40 -0.35
N SER A 230 32.05 -20.68 -1.30
CA SER A 230 32.72 -20.24 -2.53
C SER A 230 33.40 -18.87 -2.39
N SER A 231 32.97 -18.05 -1.43
CA SER A 231 33.40 -16.67 -1.23
C SER A 231 33.77 -16.47 0.24
N ASN A 232 35.01 -16.79 0.58
CA ASN A 232 35.66 -16.34 1.80
C ASN A 232 35.97 -14.83 1.68
N GLY A 233 34.93 -13.98 1.57
CA GLY A 233 35.12 -12.54 1.40
C GLY A 233 33.84 -11.73 1.15
N ASN A 234 33.50 -10.90 2.15
CA ASN A 234 32.63 -9.71 2.14
C ASN A 234 31.11 -9.94 2.20
N LYS A 235 30.58 -9.83 3.43
CA LYS A 235 29.16 -9.64 3.74
C LYS A 235 28.76 -8.18 3.52
N GLU A 236 27.77 -7.92 2.67
CA GLU A 236 26.82 -6.83 2.90
C GLU A 236 25.50 -7.47 3.34
N GLU A 237 25.26 -7.40 4.65
CA GLU A 237 24.09 -7.95 5.31
C GLU A 237 22.91 -6.98 5.10
N PHE A 238 22.02 -7.29 4.16
CA PHE A 238 20.78 -6.54 3.99
C PHE A 238 19.75 -7.05 5.00
N ASP A 239 19.58 -6.31 6.09
CA ASP A 239 18.66 -6.63 7.18
C ASP A 239 17.23 -6.22 6.82
N PHE A 240 16.41 -7.19 6.43
CA PHE A 240 14.98 -6.97 6.23
C PHE A 240 14.26 -7.00 7.59
N TYR A 241 13.54 -5.92 7.89
CA TYR A 241 12.72 -5.81 9.10
C TYR A 241 11.64 -6.91 9.13
N ASP A 242 11.75 -7.81 10.11
CA ASP A 242 10.79 -8.86 10.42
C ASP A 242 9.92 -8.44 11.62
N PRO A 243 8.64 -8.10 11.42
CA PRO A 243 7.76 -7.60 12.48
C PRO A 243 7.28 -8.68 13.45
N TYR A 244 7.61 -9.96 13.22
CA TYR A 244 7.24 -11.08 14.08
C TYR A 244 8.45 -11.75 14.75
N LYS A 245 9.65 -11.18 14.59
CA LYS A 245 10.82 -11.59 15.34
C LYS A 245 10.63 -11.17 16.80
N GLU A 246 10.18 -12.09 17.64
CA GLU A 246 10.22 -11.91 19.08
C GLU A 246 11.65 -11.54 19.48
N THR A 247 11.82 -10.39 20.13
CA THR A 247 13.10 -9.93 20.69
C THR A 247 13.49 -10.83 21.87
N VAL A 248 13.87 -12.06 21.60
CA VAL A 248 14.44 -12.96 22.60
C VAL A 248 15.92 -12.61 22.77
N GLY A 249 16.21 -11.85 23.83
CA GLY A 249 17.52 -11.79 24.49
C GLY A 249 18.67 -11.24 23.66
N SER A 250 19.02 -9.98 23.92
CA SER A 250 20.34 -9.40 23.66
C SER A 250 21.45 -10.38 24.08
N PRO A 251 22.41 -10.76 23.22
CA PRO A 251 23.65 -11.33 23.70
C PRO A 251 24.49 -10.19 24.27
N ASP A 252 24.41 -10.02 25.59
CA ASP A 252 25.39 -9.27 26.38
C ASP A 252 26.77 -9.94 26.22
N LYS A 253 27.52 -9.54 25.20
CA LYS A 253 28.98 -9.54 25.21
C LYS A 253 29.46 -8.24 24.60
N SER A 254 29.58 -7.23 25.46
CA SER A 254 30.37 -6.05 25.20
C SER A 254 31.80 -6.49 24.85
N ASN A 255 32.21 -6.24 23.61
CA ASN A 255 33.62 -6.24 23.24
C ASN A 255 34.28 -4.99 23.85
N SER A 256 34.50 -5.02 25.17
CA SER A 256 35.28 -4.05 25.94
C SER A 256 36.59 -3.68 25.24
N ASP A 257 37.21 -4.64 24.57
CA ASP A 257 38.49 -4.49 23.87
C ASP A 257 38.41 -3.58 22.63
N THR A 258 37.24 -3.39 22.04
CA THR A 258 37.09 -2.48 20.89
C THR A 258 37.06 -1.01 21.31
N LEU A 259 36.55 -0.70 22.51
CA LEU A 259 36.47 0.68 23.02
C LEU A 259 37.82 1.18 23.55
N THR A 260 38.63 0.31 24.18
CA THR A 260 40.00 0.65 24.61
C THR A 260 40.90 0.95 23.41
N ASN A 261 40.80 0.16 22.34
CA ASN A 261 41.59 0.36 21.12
C ASN A 261 41.21 1.65 20.37
N LEU A 262 39.94 2.07 20.42
CA LEU A 262 39.50 3.34 19.82
C LEU A 262 39.98 4.55 20.62
N ARG A 263 40.02 4.45 21.95
CA ARG A 263 40.46 5.55 22.81
C ARG A 263 41.96 5.87 22.66
N GLU A 264 42.80 4.84 22.54
CA GLU A 264 44.23 5.05 22.28
C GLU A 264 44.50 5.63 20.89
N LYS A 265 43.74 5.20 19.87
CA LYS A 265 43.91 5.65 18.49
C LYS A 265 43.58 7.13 18.29
N TYR A 266 42.65 7.68 19.07
CA TYR A 266 42.20 9.07 18.93
C TYR A 266 42.67 10.02 20.05
N LYS A 267 43.51 9.56 20.98
CA LYS A 267 44.03 10.34 22.13
C LYS A 267 42.97 11.27 22.76
N ILE A 268 41.86 10.68 23.22
CA ILE A 268 40.87 11.35 24.09
C ILE A 268 41.02 10.87 25.53
#